data_AF-A0A9E4IBZ0-F1
#
_entry.id   AF-A0A9E4IBZ0-F1
#
_cell.length_a   1.000
_cell.length_b   1.000
_cell.length_c   1.000
_cell.angle_alpha   90.00
_cell.angle_beta   90.00
_cell.angle_gamma   90.00
#
_symmetry.space_group_name_H-M   'P 1'
#
loop_
_entity.id
_entity.type
_entity.pdbx_description
1 polymer ?
#
loop_
_entity_poly.entity_id
_entity_poly.type
_entity_poly.pdbx_seq_one_letter_code
_entity_poly.pdbx_strand_id
1 'polypeptide(L)'
;KLISFGAHSTYFQASREGRIVDRKFTPLKDLYPEFRKEEVDRAISIPVEGPMGDELEEILALISDNPQVFLNTGHVSVDEAIRLVDLAQEFGIEKVLVATAVTAIASTEQLQYMAGKGAFIEYTMGAFTHTTPIPKTHYYVELEYAADEDMAGAVGGGIRKAAEQIQEVGTEHCIIATDFGGYTLPDPVEGMRGFIASLLDLGITEDGIRQLVKSNPEKLLGLHQ
;
A
#
# COMPACT_ATOMS: atom_id res chain seq x y z
N LYS A 1 3.57 17.31 -4.32
CA LYS A 1 4.67 16.39 -4.77
C LYS A 1 4.57 15.17 -3.86
N LEU A 2 4.69 13.95 -4.37
CA LEU A 2 4.47 12.70 -3.62
C LEU A 2 5.81 12.17 -3.10
N ILE A 3 5.90 11.87 -1.80
CA ILE A 3 6.95 11.02 -1.25
C ILE A 3 6.29 9.67 -0.95
N SER A 4 6.63 8.66 -1.73
CA SER A 4 6.17 7.30 -1.56
C SER A 4 7.35 6.44 -1.12
N PHE A 5 7.19 5.69 -0.04
CA PHE A 5 8.08 4.59 0.29
C PHE A 5 7.74 3.43 -0.66
N GLY A 6 8.27 3.50 -1.89
CA GLY A 6 8.05 2.49 -2.93
C GLY A 6 8.61 1.11 -2.53
N ALA A 7 8.19 0.07 -3.26
CA ALA A 7 8.37 -1.35 -2.96
C ALA A 7 9.71 -1.75 -2.33
N HIS A 8 10.86 -1.20 -2.72
CA HIS A 8 12.17 -1.63 -2.16
C HIS A 8 12.85 -0.59 -1.27
N SER A 9 12.13 0.47 -0.87
CA SER A 9 12.66 1.45 0.08
C SER A 9 12.58 0.95 1.53
N THR A 10 11.81 -0.10 1.81
CA THR A 10 11.58 -0.60 3.16
C THR A 10 12.19 -1.99 3.35
N TYR A 11 12.78 -2.21 4.51
CA TYR A 11 13.41 -3.48 4.85
C TYR A 11 12.40 -4.64 4.83
N PHE A 12 11.16 -4.41 5.23
CA PHE A 12 10.11 -5.42 5.24
C PHE A 12 9.93 -6.10 3.88
N GLN A 13 9.70 -5.31 2.83
CA GLN A 13 9.40 -5.83 1.50
C GLN A 13 10.65 -6.46 0.87
N ALA A 14 11.78 -5.73 0.85
CA ALA A 14 13.05 -6.23 0.32
C ALA A 14 13.49 -7.55 0.98
N SER A 15 13.22 -7.71 2.28
CA SER A 15 13.60 -8.91 3.02
C SER A 15 12.69 -10.13 2.77
N ARG A 16 11.55 -9.94 2.10
CA ARG A 16 10.49 -10.96 1.92
C ARG A 16 10.22 -11.31 0.46
N GLU A 17 10.63 -10.49 -0.49
CA GLU A 17 10.59 -10.84 -1.91
C GLU A 17 11.31 -12.15 -2.16
N GLY A 18 10.74 -12.98 -3.02
CA GLY A 18 11.22 -14.34 -3.21
C GLY A 18 10.60 -15.02 -4.40
N ARG A 19 11.03 -16.27 -4.57
CA ARG A 19 10.58 -17.16 -5.65
C ARG A 19 10.30 -18.55 -5.15
N ILE A 20 9.46 -19.25 -5.88
CA ILE A 20 9.28 -20.68 -5.68
C ILE A 20 10.44 -21.42 -6.36
N VAL A 21 11.37 -21.93 -5.56
CA VAL A 21 12.46 -22.83 -5.98
C VAL A 21 12.16 -24.21 -5.43
N ASP A 22 12.13 -25.23 -6.30
CA ASP A 22 11.79 -26.61 -5.91
C ASP A 22 10.50 -26.74 -5.08
N ARG A 23 9.45 -26.00 -5.48
CA ARG A 23 8.13 -25.94 -4.80
C ARG A 23 8.15 -25.33 -3.40
N LYS A 24 9.26 -24.66 -3.03
CA LYS A 24 9.41 -23.94 -1.77
C LYS A 24 9.65 -22.47 -2.04
N PHE A 25 8.89 -21.61 -1.37
CA PHE A 25 9.17 -20.18 -1.38
C PHE A 25 10.52 -19.90 -0.72
N THR A 26 11.40 -19.21 -1.43
CA THR A 26 12.74 -18.85 -0.97
C THR A 26 12.97 -17.36 -1.25
N PRO A 27 13.29 -16.54 -0.22
CA PRO A 27 13.57 -15.13 -0.40
C PRO A 27 14.74 -14.86 -1.35
N LEU A 28 14.66 -13.79 -2.14
CA LEU A 28 15.70 -13.34 -3.07
C LEU A 28 17.02 -13.09 -2.34
N LYS A 29 16.98 -12.52 -1.14
CA LYS A 29 18.17 -12.29 -0.27
C LYS A 29 18.90 -13.56 0.16
N ASP A 30 18.24 -14.71 0.08
CA ASP A 30 18.81 -16.02 0.42
C ASP A 30 19.25 -16.79 -0.84
N LEU A 31 18.69 -16.43 -2.00
CA LEU A 31 19.08 -16.95 -3.32
C LEU A 31 20.26 -16.20 -3.93
N TYR A 32 20.32 -14.89 -3.74
CA TYR A 32 21.24 -13.99 -4.44
C TYR A 32 21.97 -13.09 -3.43
N PRO A 33 23.26 -13.33 -3.15
CA PRO A 33 24.04 -12.51 -2.23
C PRO A 33 24.11 -11.03 -2.62
N GLU A 34 24.17 -10.73 -3.93
CA GLU A 34 24.20 -9.34 -4.40
C GLU A 34 22.86 -8.63 -4.13
N PHE A 35 21.72 -9.31 -4.30
CA PHE A 35 20.41 -8.75 -3.95
C PHE A 35 20.34 -8.32 -2.47
N ARG A 36 20.87 -9.14 -1.56
CA ARG A 36 20.94 -8.78 -0.14
C ARG A 36 21.72 -7.47 0.06
N LYS A 37 22.89 -7.37 -0.56
CA LYS A 37 23.79 -6.23 -0.40
C LYS A 37 23.25 -4.96 -1.06
N GLU A 38 22.60 -5.10 -2.21
CA GLU A 38 22.15 -3.97 -3.03
C GLU A 38 20.77 -3.45 -2.63
N GLU A 39 19.88 -4.33 -2.16
CA GLU A 39 18.51 -3.99 -1.78
C GLU A 39 18.31 -4.05 -0.26
N VAL A 40 18.51 -5.21 0.37
CA VAL A 40 18.14 -5.42 1.79
C VAL A 40 18.98 -4.57 2.75
N ASP A 41 20.31 -4.58 2.58
CA ASP A 41 21.24 -3.89 3.49
C ASP A 41 21.16 -2.36 3.36
N ARG A 42 20.51 -1.85 2.31
CA ARG A 42 20.32 -0.42 2.05
C ARG A 42 18.90 0.06 2.32
N ALA A 43 17.97 -0.85 2.56
CA ALA A 43 16.57 -0.53 2.77
C ALA A 43 16.33 0.13 4.13
N ILE A 44 15.41 1.09 4.17
CA ILE A 44 15.05 1.81 5.39
C ILE A 44 14.26 0.87 6.29
N SER A 45 14.68 0.77 7.55
CA SER A 45 13.95 0.01 8.56
C SER A 45 12.94 0.90 9.29
N ILE A 46 11.75 0.36 9.54
CA ILE A 46 10.74 1.00 10.37
C ILE A 46 10.62 0.19 11.66
N PRO A 47 11.31 0.57 12.75
CA PRO A 47 11.25 -0.19 13.98
C PRO A 47 9.88 -0.06 14.63
N VAL A 48 9.18 -1.19 14.80
CA VAL A 48 7.86 -1.27 15.45
C VAL A 48 7.92 -0.89 16.94
N GLU A 49 9.10 -1.03 17.56
CA GLU A 49 9.39 -0.65 18.93
C GLU A 49 10.73 0.08 19.01
N GLY A 50 10.85 1.00 19.99
CA GLY A 50 12.10 1.71 20.24
C GLY A 50 12.30 2.96 19.36
N PRO A 51 13.52 3.52 19.37
CA PRO A 51 13.83 4.73 18.60
C PRO A 51 13.84 4.43 17.10
N MET A 52 13.34 5.38 16.32
CA MET A 52 13.52 5.39 14.87
C MET A 52 14.96 5.76 14.51
N GLY A 53 15.43 5.32 13.34
CA GLY A 53 16.74 5.72 12.81
C GLY A 53 16.71 7.13 12.20
N ASP A 54 17.89 7.73 12.08
CA ASP A 54 18.09 9.09 11.58
C ASP A 54 17.45 9.31 10.19
N GLU A 55 17.51 8.31 9.31
CA GLU A 55 16.94 8.40 7.95
C GLU A 55 15.40 8.48 7.98
N LEU A 56 14.75 7.71 8.85
CA LEU A 56 13.29 7.76 8.98
C LEU A 56 12.84 9.08 9.63
N GLU A 57 13.57 9.54 10.65
CA GLU A 57 13.33 10.84 11.26
C GLU A 57 13.46 11.98 10.25
N GLU A 58 14.52 11.98 9.44
CA GLU A 58 14.73 12.98 8.38
C GLU A 58 13.56 12.99 7.38
N ILE A 59 13.09 11.82 6.93
CA ILE A 59 11.98 11.76 5.97
C ILE A 59 10.68 12.28 6.58
N LEU A 60 10.37 11.91 7.82
CA LEU A 60 9.16 12.39 8.50
C LEU A 60 9.22 13.90 8.76
N ALA A 61 10.39 14.43 9.14
CA ALA A 61 10.61 15.87 9.28
C ALA A 61 10.41 16.59 7.94
N LEU A 62 10.96 16.07 6.84
CA LEU A 62 10.78 16.64 5.51
C LEU A 62 9.32 16.66 5.07
N ILE A 63 8.54 15.63 5.40
CA ILE A 63 7.09 15.61 5.09
C ILE A 63 6.36 16.63 5.96
N SER A 64 6.67 16.70 7.26
CA SER A 64 6.07 17.66 8.20
C SER A 64 6.31 19.12 7.76
N ASP A 65 7.54 19.44 7.35
CA ASP A 65 7.92 20.76 6.85
C ASP A 65 7.29 21.12 5.49
N ASN A 66 6.63 20.18 4.82
CA ASN A 66 6.06 20.35 3.49
C ASN A 66 4.59 19.89 3.41
N PRO A 67 3.61 20.70 3.88
CA PRO A 67 2.19 20.32 3.94
C PRO A 67 1.53 19.94 2.59
N GLN A 68 2.17 20.24 1.46
CA GLN A 68 1.79 19.82 0.11
C GLN A 68 2.23 18.39 -0.25
N VAL A 69 2.95 17.72 0.64
CA VAL A 69 3.39 16.34 0.56
C VAL A 69 2.51 15.52 1.50
N PHE A 70 2.25 14.26 1.14
CA PHE A 70 1.56 13.31 1.98
C PHE A 70 2.40 12.05 2.13
N LEU A 71 2.26 11.39 3.28
CA LEU A 71 2.90 10.13 3.57
C LEU A 71 2.05 8.99 2.99
N ASN A 72 2.64 8.14 2.17
CA ASN A 72 2.08 6.83 1.83
C ASN A 72 2.92 5.74 2.50
N THR A 73 2.27 4.82 3.23
CA THR A 73 2.96 3.74 3.96
C THR A 73 3.71 2.78 3.05
N GLY A 74 3.29 2.63 1.79
CA GLY A 74 3.90 1.71 0.85
C GLY A 74 3.73 0.23 1.24
N HIS A 75 4.70 -0.59 0.81
CA HIS A 75 4.74 -2.03 1.10
C HIS A 75 5.48 -2.27 2.42
N VAL A 76 4.72 -2.33 3.51
CA VAL A 76 5.23 -2.56 4.87
C VAL A 76 4.32 -3.57 5.59
N SER A 77 4.78 -4.09 6.72
CA SER A 77 3.88 -4.84 7.62
C SER A 77 2.77 -3.96 8.17
N VAL A 78 1.72 -4.60 8.68
CA VAL A 78 0.65 -3.89 9.39
C VAL A 78 1.19 -3.16 10.62
N ASP A 79 2.12 -3.77 11.36
CA ASP A 79 2.70 -3.16 12.56
C ASP A 79 3.58 -1.95 12.22
N GLU A 80 4.35 -2.01 11.13
CA GLU A 80 5.12 -0.87 10.62
C GLU A 80 4.19 0.24 10.09
N ALA A 81 3.08 -0.10 9.44
CA ALA A 81 2.10 0.88 8.99
C ALA A 81 1.44 1.61 10.17
N ILE A 82 1.03 0.87 11.20
CA ILE A 82 0.51 1.44 12.45
C ILE A 82 1.57 2.35 13.07
N ARG A 83 2.82 1.91 13.14
CA ARG A 83 3.93 2.71 13.66
C ARG A 83 4.14 3.99 12.86
N LEU A 84 4.08 3.94 11.53
CA LEU A 84 4.19 5.12 10.66
C LEU A 84 3.02 6.09 10.88
N VAL A 85 1.79 5.60 11.06
CA VAL A 85 0.63 6.44 11.36
C VAL A 85 0.78 7.13 12.73
N ASP A 86 1.28 6.40 13.73
CA ASP A 86 1.55 6.97 15.05
C ASP A 86 2.63 8.04 14.99
N LEU A 87 3.75 7.77 14.31
CA LEU A 87 4.82 8.73 14.09
C LEU A 87 4.37 9.93 13.27
N ALA A 88 3.54 9.74 12.24
CA ALA A 88 2.99 10.84 11.47
C ALA A 88 2.22 11.82 12.36
N GLN A 89 1.44 11.31 13.32
CA GLN A 89 0.75 12.13 14.31
C GLN A 89 1.73 12.87 15.23
N GLU A 90 2.80 12.21 15.71
CA GLU A 90 3.84 12.83 16.53
C GLU A 90 4.57 13.98 15.81
N PHE A 91 4.81 13.82 14.50
CA PHE A 91 5.45 14.82 13.64
C PHE A 91 4.47 15.87 13.09
N GLY A 92 3.17 15.76 13.38
CA GLY A 92 2.15 16.69 12.86
C GLY A 92 1.87 16.56 11.36
N ILE A 93 2.14 15.40 10.77
CA ILE A 93 1.83 15.11 9.36
C ILE A 93 0.32 14.82 9.24
N GLU A 94 -0.41 15.75 8.65
CA GLU A 94 -1.88 15.67 8.54
C GLU A 94 -2.36 14.76 7.39
N LYS A 95 -1.53 14.54 6.38
CA LYS A 95 -1.90 13.82 5.15
C LYS A 95 -1.22 12.47 5.09
N VAL A 96 -1.97 11.43 5.45
CA VAL A 96 -1.49 10.04 5.48
C VAL A 96 -2.41 9.14 4.66
N LEU A 97 -1.81 8.28 3.85
CA LEU A 97 -2.48 7.24 3.06
C LEU A 97 -1.89 5.87 3.42
N VAL A 98 -2.72 4.98 3.92
CA VAL A 98 -2.37 3.57 4.12
C VAL A 98 -2.52 2.86 2.77
N ALA A 99 -1.39 2.41 2.21
CA ALA A 99 -1.36 1.73 0.92
C ALA A 99 -2.11 0.40 0.95
N THR A 100 -2.63 0.01 -0.21
CA THR A 100 -3.35 -1.27 -0.36
C THR A 100 -2.56 -2.50 0.06
N ALA A 101 -1.23 -2.50 -0.08
CA ALA A 101 -0.38 -3.60 0.38
C ALA A 101 -0.61 -3.92 1.88
N VAL A 102 -0.85 -2.89 2.69
CA VAL A 102 -1.22 -3.01 4.10
C VAL A 102 -2.69 -3.39 4.22
N THR A 103 -3.58 -2.69 3.50
CA THR A 103 -5.04 -2.92 3.56
C THR A 103 -5.44 -4.37 3.25
N ALA A 104 -4.73 -5.00 2.32
CA ALA A 104 -4.92 -6.37 1.89
C ALA A 104 -4.79 -7.40 3.03
N ILE A 105 -3.88 -7.14 3.98
CA ILE A 105 -3.47 -8.06 5.04
C ILE A 105 -3.88 -7.62 6.45
N ALA A 106 -4.26 -6.35 6.63
CA ALA A 106 -4.74 -5.83 7.91
C ALA A 106 -6.16 -6.32 8.26
N SER A 107 -6.44 -6.45 9.55
CA SER A 107 -7.80 -6.65 10.05
C SER A 107 -8.62 -5.37 9.95
N THR A 108 -9.95 -5.46 9.91
CA THR A 108 -10.82 -4.28 9.94
C THR A 108 -10.53 -3.40 11.16
N GLU A 109 -10.30 -3.98 12.34
CA GLU A 109 -10.00 -3.22 13.57
C GLU A 109 -8.70 -2.39 13.41
N GLN A 110 -7.67 -2.95 12.78
CA GLN A 110 -6.42 -2.23 12.50
C GLN A 110 -6.66 -1.10 11.47
N LEU A 111 -7.49 -1.33 10.47
CA LEU A 111 -7.88 -0.29 9.50
C LEU A 111 -8.65 0.85 10.17
N GLN A 112 -9.60 0.52 11.04
CA GLN A 112 -10.36 1.50 11.82
C GLN A 112 -9.46 2.29 12.77
N TYR A 113 -8.46 1.66 13.38
CA TYR A 113 -7.46 2.34 14.19
C TYR A 113 -6.70 3.40 13.37
N MET A 114 -6.15 3.01 12.22
CA MET A 114 -5.40 3.93 11.36
C MET A 114 -6.29 5.05 10.79
N ALA A 115 -7.52 4.71 10.38
CA ALA A 115 -8.51 5.68 9.93
C ALA A 115 -8.92 6.67 11.04
N GLY A 116 -9.08 6.18 12.28
CA GLY A 116 -9.38 6.99 13.46
C GLY A 116 -8.29 7.99 13.82
N LYS A 117 -7.06 7.76 13.35
CA LYS A 117 -5.93 8.71 13.44
C LYS A 117 -5.84 9.70 12.28
N GLY A 118 -6.80 9.66 11.35
CA GLY A 118 -6.88 10.59 10.23
C GLY A 118 -6.22 10.10 8.94
N ALA A 119 -5.70 8.87 8.91
CA ALA A 119 -5.21 8.29 7.66
C ALA A 119 -6.37 7.90 6.73
N PHE A 120 -6.19 8.09 5.43
CA PHE A 120 -7.05 7.47 4.43
C PHE A 120 -6.62 6.03 4.17
N ILE A 121 -7.58 5.13 3.94
CA ILE A 121 -7.33 3.72 3.62
C ILE A 121 -7.51 3.48 2.13
N GLU A 122 -6.45 3.03 1.45
CA GLU A 122 -6.47 2.78 0.01
C GLU A 122 -6.88 1.34 -0.34
N TYR A 123 -7.76 1.21 -1.33
CA TYR A 123 -8.11 -0.05 -2.00
C TYR A 123 -7.79 0.05 -3.49
N THR A 124 -6.96 -0.84 -4.02
CA THR A 124 -6.64 -0.89 -5.46
C THR A 124 -7.25 -2.11 -6.12
N MET A 125 -7.87 -1.94 -7.30
CA MET A 125 -8.49 -3.08 -7.99
C MET A 125 -7.48 -4.22 -8.25
N GLY A 126 -6.23 -3.90 -8.62
CA GLY A 126 -5.16 -4.85 -8.89
C GLY A 126 -4.96 -5.87 -7.78
N ALA A 127 -4.86 -5.41 -6.53
CA ALA A 127 -4.62 -6.27 -5.37
C ALA A 127 -5.75 -7.27 -5.10
N PHE A 128 -6.98 -6.99 -5.54
CA PHE A 128 -8.15 -7.83 -5.30
C PHE A 128 -8.58 -8.69 -6.50
N THR A 129 -7.93 -8.58 -7.66
CA THR A 129 -8.46 -9.21 -8.88
C THR A 129 -7.47 -9.77 -9.90
N HIS A 130 -6.32 -9.13 -10.16
CA HIS A 130 -5.56 -9.40 -11.39
C HIS A 130 -4.07 -9.63 -11.15
N THR A 131 -3.51 -10.65 -11.82
CA THR A 131 -2.07 -10.88 -12.04
C THR A 131 -1.16 -10.95 -10.81
N THR A 132 -1.72 -11.04 -9.60
CA THR A 132 -0.95 -11.31 -8.38
C THR A 132 -0.15 -12.62 -8.44
N PRO A 133 -0.61 -13.72 -9.09
CA PRO A 133 0.18 -14.96 -9.12
C PRO A 133 1.25 -15.01 -10.23
N ILE A 134 1.38 -13.95 -11.05
CA ILE A 134 2.38 -13.91 -12.11
C ILE A 134 3.61 -13.19 -11.55
N PRO A 135 4.79 -13.83 -11.49
CA PRO A 135 5.98 -13.13 -11.06
C PRO A 135 6.33 -12.00 -12.02
N LYS A 136 6.62 -10.83 -11.46
CA LYS A 136 6.99 -9.64 -12.21
C LYS A 136 8.34 -9.14 -11.72
N THR A 137 9.15 -8.61 -12.63
CA THR A 137 10.40 -7.93 -12.26
C THR A 137 10.16 -6.61 -11.57
N HIS A 138 8.92 -6.09 -11.57
CA HIS A 138 8.59 -4.76 -11.09
C HIS A 138 9.51 -3.71 -11.73
N TYR A 139 10.56 -3.31 -11.01
CA TYR A 139 11.53 -2.31 -11.43
C TYR A 139 12.91 -2.91 -11.77
N TYR A 140 13.16 -4.19 -11.50
CA TYR A 140 14.41 -4.87 -11.81
C TYR A 140 14.55 -5.10 -13.33
N VAL A 141 15.76 -4.89 -13.84
CA VAL A 141 16.08 -5.20 -15.25
C VAL A 141 16.30 -6.70 -15.40
N GLU A 142 16.79 -7.33 -14.33
CA GLU A 142 17.16 -8.71 -14.23
C GLU A 142 15.92 -9.59 -14.10
N LEU A 143 15.67 -10.42 -15.12
CA LEU A 143 14.58 -11.41 -15.09
C LEU A 143 14.70 -12.40 -13.92
N GLU A 144 15.86 -12.53 -13.27
CA GLU A 144 16.07 -13.40 -12.11
C GLU A 144 15.60 -12.80 -10.77
N TYR A 145 15.27 -11.50 -10.76
CA TYR A 145 14.67 -10.81 -9.61
C TYR A 145 13.15 -10.65 -9.74
N ALA A 146 12.52 -11.20 -10.78
CA ALA A 146 11.06 -11.27 -10.82
C ALA A 146 10.51 -12.02 -9.61
N ALA A 147 9.89 -11.33 -8.67
CA ALA A 147 9.39 -11.94 -7.45
C ALA A 147 8.04 -12.60 -7.74
N ASP A 148 7.82 -13.80 -7.20
CA ASP A 148 6.48 -14.37 -7.03
C ASP A 148 5.83 -13.57 -5.90
N GLU A 149 5.39 -12.34 -6.20
CA GLU A 149 4.90 -11.42 -5.20
C GLU A 149 3.70 -12.00 -4.43
N ASP A 150 3.77 -11.79 -3.12
CA ASP A 150 2.63 -11.84 -2.21
C ASP A 150 1.95 -13.22 -1.99
N MET A 151 2.76 -14.24 -1.75
CA MET A 151 2.28 -15.50 -1.16
C MET A 151 2.41 -15.54 0.37
N ALA A 152 2.31 -14.38 1.05
CA ALA A 152 1.82 -14.37 2.43
C ALA A 152 0.32 -14.77 2.50
N GLY A 153 -0.34 -14.80 1.34
CA GLY A 153 -1.66 -15.38 1.10
C GLY A 153 -2.38 -14.49 0.11
N ALA A 154 -2.68 -15.00 -1.09
CA ALA A 154 -3.52 -14.29 -2.05
C ALA A 154 -4.71 -13.68 -1.30
N VAL A 155 -4.96 -12.38 -1.48
CA VAL A 155 -6.07 -11.67 -0.83
C VAL A 155 -7.37 -12.40 -1.16
N GLY A 156 -7.80 -13.25 -0.24
CA GLY A 156 -9.02 -14.03 -0.39
C GLY A 156 -10.23 -13.09 -0.42
N GLY A 157 -11.24 -13.44 -1.22
CA GLY A 157 -12.53 -12.72 -1.23
C GLY A 157 -12.66 -11.61 -2.28
N GLY A 158 -11.59 -11.22 -2.96
CA GLY A 158 -11.63 -10.28 -4.10
C GLY A 158 -12.33 -8.95 -3.79
N ILE A 159 -13.00 -8.36 -4.78
CA ILE A 159 -13.68 -7.06 -4.62
C ILE A 159 -14.73 -7.08 -3.50
N ARG A 160 -15.35 -8.24 -3.22
CA ARG A 160 -16.31 -8.38 -2.12
C ARG A 160 -15.68 -8.06 -0.78
N LYS A 161 -14.48 -8.59 -0.50
CA LYS A 161 -13.73 -8.28 0.72
C LYS A 161 -13.45 -6.78 0.83
N ALA A 162 -13.02 -6.15 -0.27
CA ALA A 162 -12.80 -4.69 -0.28
C ALA A 162 -14.08 -3.92 0.06
N ALA A 163 -15.23 -4.29 -0.53
CA ALA A 163 -16.51 -3.63 -0.24
C ALA A 163 -16.94 -3.79 1.22
N GLU A 164 -16.79 -4.99 1.80
CA GLU A 164 -17.09 -5.27 3.21
C GLU A 164 -16.23 -4.40 4.14
N GLN A 165 -14.91 -4.35 3.90
CA GLN A 165 -14.02 -3.50 4.69
C GLN A 165 -14.33 -2.01 4.52
N ILE A 166 -14.63 -1.54 3.30
CA ILE A 166 -15.03 -0.14 3.05
C ILE A 166 -16.31 0.20 3.84
N GLN A 167 -17.29 -0.71 3.89
CA GLN A 167 -18.53 -0.51 4.66
C GLN A 167 -18.27 -0.46 6.17
N GLU A 168 -17.37 -1.31 6.68
CA GLU A 168 -17.03 -1.37 8.10
C GLU A 168 -16.16 -0.18 8.56
N VAL A 169 -15.26 0.30 7.69
CA VAL A 169 -14.37 1.44 7.97
C VAL A 169 -15.08 2.79 7.75
N GLY A 170 -16.00 2.85 6.79
CA GLY A 170 -16.68 4.08 6.37
C GLY A 170 -16.11 4.65 5.08
N THR A 171 -16.97 5.01 4.13
CA THR A 171 -16.56 5.54 2.82
C THR A 171 -15.85 6.89 2.92
N GLU A 172 -16.09 7.66 3.97
CA GLU A 172 -15.44 8.93 4.28
C GLU A 172 -13.95 8.81 4.66
N HIS A 173 -13.51 7.60 5.00
CA HIS A 173 -12.13 7.27 5.37
C HIS A 173 -11.38 6.51 4.27
N CYS A 174 -12.05 6.13 3.19
CA CYS A 174 -11.50 5.24 2.17
C CYS A 174 -11.24 5.98 0.83
N ILE A 175 -10.25 5.51 0.09
CA ILE A 175 -9.94 5.92 -1.28
C ILE A 175 -9.85 4.66 -2.14
N ILE A 176 -10.35 4.72 -3.38
CA ILE A 176 -10.12 3.66 -4.36
C ILE A 176 -9.22 4.12 -5.50
N ALA A 177 -8.36 3.21 -5.95
CA ALA A 177 -7.52 3.34 -7.13
C ALA A 177 -7.52 2.01 -7.90
N THR A 178 -6.78 1.94 -9.01
CA THR A 178 -6.70 0.71 -9.80
C THR A 178 -5.43 -0.07 -9.57
N ASP A 179 -4.30 0.63 -9.36
CA ASP A 179 -2.95 0.06 -9.45
C ASP A 179 -2.72 -0.65 -10.79
N PHE A 180 -3.36 -0.12 -11.84
CA PHE A 180 -3.18 -0.53 -13.23
C PHE A 180 -2.16 0.37 -13.93
N GLY A 181 -1.85 0.06 -15.19
CA GLY A 181 -0.80 0.75 -15.96
C GLY A 181 0.46 -0.10 -16.17
N GLY A 182 0.56 -1.25 -15.49
CA GLY A 182 1.48 -2.30 -15.87
C GLY A 182 1.06 -2.96 -17.19
N TYR A 183 2.04 -3.42 -17.99
CA TYR A 183 1.80 -3.98 -19.33
C TYR A 183 0.92 -5.26 -19.34
N THR A 184 0.76 -5.92 -18.19
CA THR A 184 -0.11 -7.11 -18.03
C THR A 184 -1.52 -6.78 -17.55
N LEU A 185 -1.82 -5.51 -17.25
CA LEU A 185 -3.08 -5.09 -16.64
C LEU A 185 -3.97 -4.37 -17.66
N PRO A 186 -5.30 -4.36 -17.45
CA PRO A 186 -6.21 -3.56 -18.27
C PRO A 186 -5.88 -2.07 -18.22
N ASP A 187 -6.49 -1.30 -19.12
CA ASP A 187 -6.41 0.16 -19.08
C ASP A 187 -6.94 0.69 -17.73
N PRO A 188 -6.24 1.65 -17.08
CA PRO A 188 -6.66 2.18 -15.78
C PRO A 188 -8.07 2.77 -15.78
N VAL A 189 -8.53 3.37 -16.87
CA VAL A 189 -9.89 3.93 -16.96
C VAL A 189 -10.93 2.81 -16.94
N GLU A 190 -10.67 1.71 -17.66
CA GLU A 190 -11.54 0.54 -17.66
C GLU A 190 -11.52 -0.19 -16.31
N GLY A 191 -10.36 -0.25 -15.66
CA GLY A 191 -10.23 -0.74 -14.28
C GLY A 191 -11.09 0.05 -13.31
N MET A 192 -10.99 1.39 -13.34
CA MET A 192 -11.75 2.26 -12.44
C MET A 192 -13.26 2.11 -12.70
N ARG A 193 -13.69 2.05 -13.96
CA ARG A 193 -15.08 1.80 -14.34
C ARG A 193 -15.58 0.47 -13.78
N GLY A 194 -14.79 -0.60 -13.93
CA GLY A 194 -15.12 -1.94 -13.43
C GLY A 194 -15.19 -2.00 -11.92
N PHE A 195 -14.26 -1.33 -11.23
CA PHE A 195 -14.24 -1.31 -9.76
C PHE A 195 -15.45 -0.55 -9.21
N ILE A 196 -15.78 0.63 -9.75
CA ILE A 196 -16.98 1.39 -9.38
C ILE A 196 -18.25 0.56 -9.58
N ALA A 197 -18.41 -0.06 -10.75
CA ALA A 197 -19.58 -0.89 -11.04
C ALA A 197 -19.72 -2.06 -10.05
N SER A 198 -18.60 -2.73 -9.74
CA SER A 198 -18.59 -3.84 -8.78
C SER A 198 -18.95 -3.39 -7.37
N LEU A 199 -18.46 -2.22 -6.93
CA LEU A 199 -18.78 -1.66 -5.61
C LEU A 199 -20.25 -1.23 -5.50
N LEU A 200 -20.82 -0.67 -6.58
CA LEU A 200 -22.25 -0.37 -6.66
C LEU A 200 -23.10 -1.65 -6.55
N ASP A 201 -22.74 -2.71 -7.27
CA ASP A 201 -23.42 -4.02 -7.20
C ASP A 201 -23.29 -4.67 -5.81
N LEU A 202 -22.25 -4.32 -5.05
CA LEU A 202 -22.01 -4.76 -3.67
C LEU A 202 -22.64 -3.84 -2.62
N GLY A 203 -23.38 -2.81 -3.04
CA GLY A 203 -24.20 -1.97 -2.16
C GLY A 203 -23.53 -0.71 -1.64
N ILE A 204 -22.36 -0.32 -2.15
CA ILE A 204 -21.84 1.04 -1.94
C ILE A 204 -22.74 2.03 -2.68
N THR A 205 -23.20 3.08 -2.01
CA THR A 205 -24.10 4.07 -2.60
C THR A 205 -23.37 4.97 -3.61
N GLU A 206 -24.10 5.65 -4.49
CA GLU A 206 -23.50 6.63 -5.40
C GLU A 206 -22.74 7.73 -4.66
N ASP A 207 -23.27 8.22 -3.54
CA ASP A 207 -22.59 9.20 -2.70
C ASP A 207 -21.32 8.62 -2.06
N GLY A 208 -21.36 7.36 -1.61
CA GLY A 208 -20.18 6.64 -1.16
C GLY A 208 -19.13 6.54 -2.26
N ILE A 209 -19.50 6.16 -3.49
CA ILE A 209 -18.59 6.16 -4.64
C ILE A 209 -17.97 7.55 -4.86
N ARG A 210 -18.77 8.64 -4.79
CA ARG A 210 -18.26 10.01 -4.91
C ARG A 210 -17.27 10.38 -3.81
N GLN A 211 -17.39 9.82 -2.61
CA GLN A 211 -16.36 9.98 -1.58
C GLN A 211 -15.07 9.27 -1.98
N LEU A 212 -15.18 7.99 -2.33
CA LEU A 212 -14.05 7.11 -2.66
C LEU A 212 -13.19 7.61 -3.82
N VAL A 213 -13.81 8.10 -4.91
CA VAL A 213 -13.10 8.43 -6.17
C VAL A 213 -12.78 9.92 -6.33
N LYS A 214 -13.38 10.79 -5.52
CA LYS A 214 -13.31 12.24 -5.72
C LYS A 214 -13.09 12.99 -4.41
N SER A 215 -14.06 12.95 -3.50
CA SER A 215 -14.09 13.89 -2.37
C SER A 215 -12.94 13.63 -1.39
N ASN A 216 -12.61 12.36 -1.11
CA ASN A 216 -11.50 12.01 -0.23
C ASN A 216 -10.14 12.23 -0.88
N PRO A 217 -9.92 11.83 -2.15
CA PRO A 217 -8.72 12.24 -2.89
C PRO A 217 -8.52 13.76 -2.94
N GLU A 218 -9.58 14.55 -3.15
CA GLU A 218 -9.52 16.02 -3.14
C GLU A 218 -9.06 16.56 -1.78
N LYS A 219 -9.56 15.99 -0.68
CA LYS A 219 -9.11 16.34 0.68
C LYS A 219 -7.63 15.99 0.89
N LEU A 220 -7.23 14.76 0.57
CA LEU A 220 -5.83 14.31 0.70
C LEU A 220 -4.88 15.20 -0.10
N LEU A 221 -5.26 15.58 -1.32
CA LEU A 221 -4.47 16.44 -2.19
C LEU A 221 -4.52 17.93 -1.81
N GLY A 222 -5.41 18.34 -0.89
CA GLY A 222 -5.64 19.74 -0.54
C GLY A 222 -6.26 20.56 -1.67
N LEU A 223 -7.10 19.93 -2.51
CA LEU A 223 -7.80 20.55 -3.64
C LEU A 223 -9.25 20.96 -3.29
N HIS A 224 -9.72 20.61 -2.10
CA HIS A 224 -11.05 21.00 -1.63
C HIS A 224 -11.06 22.51 -1.34
N GLN A 225 -11.81 23.26 -2.16
CA GLN A 225 -12.13 24.67 -1.92
C GLN A 225 -13.34 24.81 -1.00
#